data_AF-A0A9E2PVW4-F1
#
_entry.id   AF-A0A9E2PVW4-F1
#
_cell.length_a   1.000
_cell.length_b   1.000
_cell.length_c   1.000
_cell.angle_alpha   90.00
_cell.angle_beta   90.00
_cell.angle_gamma   90.00
#
_symmetry.space_group_name_H-M   'P 1'
#
loop_
_entity.id
_entity.type
_entity.pdbx_description
1 polymer ?
#
loop_
_entity_poly.entity_id
_entity_poly.type
_entity_poly.pdbx_seq_one_letter_code
_entity_poly.pdbx_strand_id
1 'polypeptide(L)' 'MSSWQATKAKRLLAVLKRLGWEEKRRSGSHRTLVRPGWPDVVFAFHDNEEIGPRMLARIAKVTGLKPEDL' A
#
# COMPACT_ATOMS: atom_id res chain seq x y z
N MET A 1 -9.16 -7.68 -17.65
CA MET A 1 -9.37 -8.18 -16.27
C MET A 1 -8.26 -7.64 -15.40
N SER A 2 -8.58 -7.03 -14.26
CA SER A 2 -7.55 -6.57 -13.32
C SER A 2 -6.83 -7.78 -12.74
N SER A 3 -5.52 -7.89 -12.95
CA SER A 3 -4.64 -8.93 -12.39
C SER A 3 -4.52 -8.91 -10.86
N TRP A 4 -5.17 -7.95 -10.20
CA TRP A 4 -5.17 -7.80 -8.76
C TRP A 4 -6.13 -8.79 -8.11
N GLN A 5 -5.62 -9.64 -7.22
CA GLN A 5 -6.42 -10.42 -6.27
C GLN A 5 -6.59 -9.63 -4.97
N ALA A 6 -7.71 -9.83 -4.26
CA ALA A 6 -7.92 -9.21 -2.97
C ALA A 6 -6.82 -9.64 -1.98
N THR A 7 -6.32 -8.72 -1.16
CA THR A 7 -5.20 -8.99 -0.24
C THR A 7 -5.40 -8.33 1.11
N LYS A 8 -4.81 -8.89 2.15
CA LYS A 8 -4.83 -8.29 3.50
C LYS A 8 -4.01 -7.01 3.54
N ALA A 9 -4.53 -5.98 4.20
CA ALA A 9 -3.85 -4.70 4.39
C ALA A 9 -2.47 -4.86 5.02
N LYS A 10 -2.32 -5.76 6.01
CA LYS A 10 -1.03 -6.08 6.61
C LYS A 10 0.00 -6.58 5.59
N ARG A 11 -0.41 -7.43 4.64
CA ARG A 11 0.46 -7.94 3.56
C ARG A 11 0.85 -6.80 2.62
N LEU A 12 -0.11 -5.99 2.20
CA LEU A 12 0.16 -4.84 1.34
C LEU A 12 1.18 -3.88 1.98
N LEU A 13 1.01 -3.54 3.26
CA LEU A 13 1.95 -2.65 3.95
C LEU A 13 3.36 -3.25 4.03
N ALA A 14 3.48 -4.55 4.30
CA ALA A 14 4.77 -5.22 4.32
C ALA A 14 5.46 -5.19 2.94
N VAL A 15 4.70 -5.35 1.87
CA VAL A 15 5.20 -5.25 0.49
C VAL A 15 5.64 -3.83 0.15
N LEU A 16 4.83 -2.82 0.49
CA LEU A 16 5.23 -1.42 0.30
C LEU A 16 6.56 -1.11 1.01
N LYS A 17 6.75 -1.61 2.23
CA LYS A 17 8.02 -1.46 2.94
C LYS A 17 9.20 -2.11 2.19
N ARG A 18 9.02 -3.30 1.61
CA ARG A 18 10.03 -3.96 0.78
C ARG A 18 10.34 -3.19 -0.51
N LEU A 19 9.37 -2.47 -1.06
CA LEU A 19 9.55 -1.57 -2.21
C LEU A 19 10.28 -0.26 -1.86
N GLY A 20 10.69 -0.09 -0.60
CA GLY A 20 11.40 1.10 -0.11
C GLY A 20 10.48 2.20 0.39
N TRP A 21 9.21 1.91 0.68
CA TRP A 21 8.34 2.85 1.40
C TRP A 21 8.59 2.78 2.90
N GLU A 22 8.83 3.94 3.50
CA GLU A 22 9.08 4.06 4.94
C GLU A 22 7.96 4.83 5.62
N GLU A 23 7.76 4.58 6.90
CA GLU A 23 6.76 5.28 7.68
C GLU A 23 7.30 6.64 8.13
N LYS A 24 6.81 7.72 7.51
CA LYS A 24 7.20 9.09 7.85
C LYS A 24 6.57 9.56 9.17
N ARG A 25 5.30 9.22 9.37
CA ARG A 25 4.52 9.53 10.58
C ARG A 25 3.31 8.62 10.70
N ARG A 26 2.77 8.51 11.92
CA ARG A 26 1.52 7.81 12.22
C ARG A 26 0.64 8.64 13.14
N SER A 27 -0.66 8.60 12.88
CA SER A 27 -1.70 9.15 13.76
C SER A 27 -2.87 8.18 13.79
N GLY A 28 -3.13 7.56 14.95
CA GLY A 28 -4.09 6.47 15.05
C GLY A 28 -3.77 5.31 14.10
N SER A 29 -4.76 4.88 13.31
CA SER A 29 -4.60 3.84 12.28
C SER A 29 -3.96 4.35 10.99
N HIS A 30 -3.89 5.66 10.77
CA HIS A 30 -3.35 6.26 9.55
C HIS A 30 -1.82 6.36 9.61
N ARG A 31 -1.16 5.83 8.59
CA ARG A 31 0.29 5.87 8.41
C ARG A 31 0.60 6.69 7.16
N THR A 32 1.41 7.73 7.28
CA THR A 32 1.96 8.42 6.10
C THR A 32 3.25 7.72 5.71
N LEU A 33 3.31 7.24 4.48
CA LEU A 33 4.47 6.57 3.90
C LEU A 33 5.22 7.53 2.97
N VAL A 34 6.54 7.42 2.94
CA VAL A 34 7.43 8.20 2.08
C VAL A 34 8.39 7.28 1.35
N ARG A 35 8.77 7.66 0.13
CA ARG A 35 9.82 7.01 -0.64
C ARG A 35 10.57 8.09 -1.44
N PRO A 36 11.92 8.13 -1.43
CA PRO A 36 12.66 9.14 -2.18
C PRO A 36 12.24 9.20 -3.65
N GLY A 37 11.96 10.41 -4.14
CA GLY A 37 11.49 10.64 -5.52
C GLY A 37 10.00 10.37 -5.76
N TRP A 38 9.23 10.03 -4.73
CA TRP A 38 7.78 9.82 -4.79
C TRP A 38 7.03 10.77 -3.84
N PRO A 39 5.79 11.16 -4.15
CA PRO A 39 4.93 11.86 -3.21
C PRO A 39 4.61 11.01 -1.97
N ASP A 40 4.37 11.66 -0.84
CA ASP A 40 3.89 10.99 0.37
C ASP A 40 2.53 10.31 0.11
N VAL A 41 2.33 9.11 0.64
CA VAL A 41 1.10 8.33 0.50
C VAL A 41 0.51 8.04 1.87
N VAL A 42 -0.79 8.29 2.05
CA VAL A 42 -1.49 7.93 3.29
C VAL A 42 -2.05 6.51 3.17
N PHE A 43 -1.56 5.63 4.03
CA PHE A 43 -2.06 4.27 4.23
C PHE A 43 -3.02 4.26 5.42
N ALA A 44 -4.31 4.17 5.13
CA ALA A 44 -5.40 4.32 6.10
C ALA A 44 -6.21 3.01 6.26
N PHE A 45 -5.52 1.88 6.39
CA PHE A 45 -6.15 0.58 6.56
C PHE A 45 -5.75 -0.07 7.87
N HIS A 46 -6.70 -0.77 8.49
CA HIS A 46 -6.42 -1.65 9.62
C HIS A 46 -5.82 -2.96 9.12
N ASP A 47 -4.89 -3.55 9.88
CA ASP A 47 -4.12 -4.74 9.46
C ASP A 47 -5.00 -5.93 9.00
N ASN A 48 -6.20 -6.08 9.58
CA ASN A 48 -7.14 -7.18 9.30
C ASN A 48 -8.06 -6.95 8.09
N GLU A 49 -8.10 -5.73 7.57
CA GLU A 49 -8.93 -5.37 6.42
C GLU A 49 -8.44 -6.06 5.15
N GLU A 50 -9.38 -6.33 4.26
CA GLU A 50 -9.10 -6.84 2.94
C GLU A 50 -9.30 -5.74 1.91
N ILE A 51 -8.31 -5.57 1.05
CA ILE A 51 -8.28 -4.53 0.04
C ILE A 51 -8.59 -5.18 -1.31
N GLY A 52 -9.71 -4.78 -1.89
CA GLY A 52 -10.18 -5.34 -3.15
C GLY A 52 -9.39 -4.87 -4.38
N PRO A 53 -9.54 -5.57 -5.53
CA PRO A 53 -8.78 -5.34 -6.76
C PRO A 53 -8.79 -3.89 -7.27
N ARG A 54 -9.94 -3.22 -7.20
CA ARG A 54 -10.08 -1.83 -7.65
C ARG A 54 -9.25 -0.86 -6.80
N MET A 55 -9.18 -1.08 -5.49
CA MET A 55 -8.40 -0.23 -4.61
C MET A 55 -6.90 -0.51 -4.75
N LEU A 56 -6.51 -1.78 -4.91
CA LEU A 56 -5.13 -2.15 -5.23
C LEU A 56 -4.63 -1.49 -6.51
N ALA A 57 -5.45 -1.50 -7.56
CA ALA A 57 -5.11 -0.81 -8.81
C ALA A 57 -4.93 0.71 -8.65
N ARG A 58 -5.62 1.35 -7.69
CA ARG A 58 -5.43 2.79 -7.38
C ARG A 58 -4.14 3.01 -6.59
N ILE A 59 -3.87 2.17 -5.60
CA ILE A 59 -2.65 2.23 -4.79
C ILE A 59 -1.43 2.04 -5.69
N ALA A 60 -1.46 1.04 -6.59
CA ALA A 60 -0.39 0.76 -7.54
C ALA A 60 0.05 1.96 -8.37
N LYS A 61 -0.90 2.80 -8.81
CA LYS A 61 -0.58 4.01 -9.60
C LYS A 61 0.29 5.03 -8.86
N VAL A 62 0.21 5.07 -7.53
CA VAL A 62 0.90 6.07 -6.71
C VAL A 62 2.03 5.47 -5.88
N THR A 63 2.10 4.14 -5.74
CA THR A 63 3.16 3.48 -4.95
C THR A 63 4.19 2.73 -5.79
N GLY A 64 3.89 2.49 -7.07
CA GLY A 64 4.70 1.62 -7.93
C GLY A 64 4.52 0.12 -7.64
N LEU A 65 3.53 -0.26 -6.82
CA LEU A 65 3.18 -1.65 -6.56
C LEU A 65 2.78 -2.35 -7.86
N LYS A 66 3.23 -3.59 -8.05
CA LYS A 66 2.84 -4.48 -9.14
C LYS A 66 2.07 -5.70 -8.59
N PRO A 67 1.23 -6.35 -9.42
CA PRO A 67 0.54 -7.58 -9.00
C PRO A 67 1.50 -8.69 -8.56
N GLU A 68 2.69 -8.74 -9.15
CA GLU A 68 3.75 -9.72 -8.85
C GLU A 68 4.37 -9.54 -7.45
N ASP A 69 4.24 -8.35 -6.86
CA ASP A 69 4.81 -8.06 -5.53
C ASP A 69 3.93 -8.62 -4.39
N LEU A 70 2.65 -8.91 -4.69
CA LEU A 70 1.66 -9.34 -3.71
C LEU A 70 1.66 -10.84 -3.53
#